data_AF-A0A9E6ELP9-F1
#
_entry.id   AF-A0A9E6ELP9-F1
#
_cell.length_a   1.000
_cell.length_b   1.000
_cell.length_c   1.000
_cell.angle_alpha   90.00
_cell.angle_beta   90.00
_cell.angle_gamma   90.00
#
_symmetry.space_group_name_H-M   'P 1'
#
loop_
_entity.id
_entity.type
_entity.pdbx_description
1 polymer ?
#
loop_
_entity_poly.entity_id
_entity_poly.type
_entity_poly.pdbx_seq_one_letter_code
_entity_poly.pdbx_strand_id
1 'polypeptide(L)'
;DRYGAYQIPRVKGTFLLHQLRLLVGNGPFAKAMAAVHDGFSNRPMTTADFTAAFSKSLGRDLSPFIQQWVGREDLPDPIITASVATAAEGFDVTVKVTQSGKPWHFVTFLELCSAKGSKFVRLEMDEAMGSTTYHVADKPTRVIFNAGRDLPTRQENPYTLPNLLDDFDHTLYVFGTSRAVEANRSLAINCRDLMADAFTEILPPVKPDAEVTDEELASRDLVVFGGPEENSLLARITAEHKLPVTFGKGFFRFQGRTYGSSWDGLAIALPNPYNPRRTLYLYTANSRLELWHMTHTFQRGLPGWALYRGAETAAKGFQAEERHVVDLQP
;
A
#
# COMPACT_ATOMS: atom_id res chain seq x y z
N ASP A 1 -12.16 17.30 -16.05
CA ASP A 1 -11.88 16.75 -14.71
C ASP A 1 -12.33 17.75 -13.64
N ARG A 2 -13.58 17.63 -13.17
CA ARG A 2 -14.26 18.68 -12.38
C ARG A 2 -13.90 18.64 -10.88
N TYR A 3 -13.01 17.73 -10.47
CA TYR A 3 -12.64 17.46 -9.08
C TYR A 3 -11.14 17.49 -8.78
N GLY A 4 -10.27 17.74 -9.75
CA GLY A 4 -8.81 17.77 -9.54
C GLY A 4 -8.36 18.76 -8.44
N ALA A 5 -9.02 19.92 -8.34
CA ALA A 5 -8.77 20.90 -7.28
C ALA A 5 -9.24 20.46 -5.88
N TYR A 6 -10.12 19.46 -5.78
CA TYR A 6 -10.69 18.94 -4.53
C TYR A 6 -9.91 17.74 -3.97
N GLN A 7 -9.20 17.00 -4.83
CA GLN A 7 -8.47 15.79 -4.43
C GLN A 7 -7.24 16.11 -3.56
N ILE A 8 -6.47 17.16 -3.88
CA ILE A 8 -5.29 17.55 -3.10
C ILE A 8 -5.67 17.96 -1.66
N PRO A 9 -6.67 18.86 -1.43
CA PRO A 9 -7.15 19.17 -0.09
C PRO A 9 -7.69 17.95 0.67
N ARG A 10 -8.44 17.06 0.00
CA ARG A 10 -8.99 15.84 0.62
C ARG A 10 -7.88 14.90 1.10
N VAL A 11 -6.84 14.71 0.29
CA VAL A 11 -5.70 13.85 0.63
C VAL A 11 -4.90 14.46 1.78
N LYS A 12 -4.49 15.74 1.68
CA LYS A 12 -3.71 16.39 2.74
C LYS A 12 -4.49 16.55 4.05
N GLY A 13 -5.80 16.77 4.00
CA GLY A 13 -6.67 16.78 5.18
C GLY A 13 -6.75 15.41 5.88
N THR A 14 -6.81 14.32 5.11
CA THR A 14 -6.78 12.96 5.66
C THR A 14 -5.43 12.67 6.32
N PHE A 15 -4.33 13.02 5.65
CA PHE A 15 -2.98 12.89 6.21
C PHE A 15 -2.79 13.76 7.46
N LEU A 16 -3.33 14.98 7.50
CA LEU A 16 -3.32 15.80 8.71
C LEU A 16 -3.93 15.07 9.91
N LEU A 17 -5.15 14.53 9.75
CA LEU A 17 -5.83 13.83 10.85
C LEU A 17 -5.04 12.59 11.29
N HIS A 18 -4.48 11.84 10.35
CA HIS A 18 -3.61 10.70 10.65
C HIS A 18 -2.33 11.12 11.39
N GLN A 19 -1.67 12.18 10.92
CA GLN A 19 -0.44 12.72 11.52
C GLN A 19 -0.69 13.30 12.92
N LEU A 20 -1.82 13.97 13.15
CA LEU A 20 -2.25 14.37 14.48
C LEU A 20 -2.42 13.14 15.39
N ARG A 21 -3.11 12.10 14.90
CA ARG A 21 -3.29 10.84 15.65
C ARG A 21 -1.96 10.17 16.01
N LEU A 22 -0.99 10.17 15.09
CA LEU A 22 0.35 9.62 15.32
C LEU A 22 1.19 10.49 16.28
N LEU A 23 0.98 11.80 16.27
CA LEU A 23 1.68 12.75 17.12
C LEU A 23 1.16 12.72 18.56
N VAL A 24 -0.16 12.61 18.77
CA VAL A 24 -0.77 12.66 20.11
C VAL A 24 -1.12 11.30 20.69
N GLY A 25 -1.16 10.25 19.87
CA GLY A 25 -1.66 8.93 20.22
C GLY A 25 -3.19 8.78 20.10
N ASN A 26 -3.66 7.55 19.95
CA ASN A 26 -5.07 7.24 19.66
C ASN A 26 -6.06 7.79 20.69
N GLY A 27 -5.76 7.63 21.99
CA GLY A 27 -6.65 8.06 23.08
C GLY A 27 -6.83 9.58 23.13
N PRO A 28 -5.75 10.36 23.26
CA PRO A 28 -5.82 11.82 23.22
C PRO A 28 -6.44 12.35 21.93
N PHE A 29 -6.13 11.74 20.78
CA PHE A 29 -6.75 12.09 19.50
C PHE A 29 -8.26 11.90 19.52
N ALA A 30 -8.75 10.73 19.92
CA ALA A 30 -10.18 10.43 19.97
C ALA A 30 -10.93 11.38 20.91
N LYS A 31 -10.34 11.69 22.08
CA LYS A 31 -10.89 12.65 23.03
C LYS A 31 -10.97 14.06 22.43
N ALA A 32 -9.91 14.52 21.76
CA ALA A 32 -9.89 15.83 21.12
C ALA A 32 -10.90 15.92 19.96
N MET A 33 -11.02 14.87 19.14
CA MET A 33 -12.01 14.80 18.07
C MET A 33 -13.44 14.81 18.61
N ALA A 34 -13.72 14.11 19.71
CA ALA A 34 -15.03 14.17 20.36
C ALA A 34 -15.34 15.60 20.85
N ALA A 35 -14.39 16.26 21.51
CA ALA A 35 -14.57 17.65 21.97
C ALA A 35 -14.82 18.64 20.82
N VAL A 36 -14.13 18.47 19.69
CA VAL A 36 -14.37 19.25 18.48
C VAL A 36 -15.78 18.96 17.93
N HIS A 37 -16.17 17.70 17.82
CA HIS A 37 -17.48 17.31 17.29
C HIS A 37 -18.62 17.84 18.15
N ASP A 38 -18.56 17.64 19.47
CA ASP A 38 -19.55 18.15 20.42
C ASP A 38 -19.60 19.69 20.39
N GLY A 39 -18.43 20.31 20.33
CA GLY A 39 -18.26 21.76 20.25
C GLY A 39 -18.84 22.38 18.97
N PHE A 40 -18.89 21.66 17.85
CA PHE A 40 -19.39 22.18 16.57
C PHE A 40 -20.61 21.44 16.04
N SER A 41 -21.31 20.69 16.90
CA SER A 41 -22.52 19.97 16.52
C SER A 41 -23.57 20.92 15.91
N ASN A 42 -24.05 20.57 14.72
CA ASN A 42 -24.99 21.36 13.92
C ASN A 42 -24.55 22.81 13.62
N ARG A 43 -23.24 23.08 13.62
CA ARG A 43 -22.67 24.40 13.32
C ARG A 43 -21.57 24.32 12.27
N PRO A 44 -21.40 25.35 11.43
CA PRO A 44 -20.26 25.42 10.54
C PRO A 44 -18.96 25.51 11.36
N MET A 45 -17.89 24.94 10.83
CA MET A 45 -16.56 24.96 11.45
C MET A 45 -15.51 25.31 10.39
N THR A 46 -14.67 26.29 10.67
CA THR A 46 -13.51 26.62 9.82
C THR A 46 -12.26 25.85 10.26
N THR A 47 -11.21 25.85 9.45
CA THR A 47 -9.90 25.27 9.83
C THR A 47 -9.30 25.98 11.06
N ALA A 48 -9.53 27.29 11.21
CA ALA A 48 -9.08 28.04 12.37
C ALA A 48 -9.82 27.60 13.64
N ASP A 49 -11.14 27.39 13.53
CA ASP A 49 -11.97 26.86 14.62
C ASP A 49 -11.52 25.47 15.06
N PHE A 50 -11.30 24.57 14.08
CA PHE A 50 -10.78 23.22 14.34
C PHE A 50 -9.43 23.29 15.07
N THR A 51 -8.50 24.11 14.56
CA THR A 51 -7.16 24.27 15.13
C THR A 51 -7.22 24.75 16.58
N ALA A 52 -8.05 25.75 16.88
CA ALA A 52 -8.22 26.28 18.21
C ALA A 52 -8.86 25.27 19.17
N ALA A 53 -9.93 24.59 18.75
CA ALA A 53 -10.63 23.60 19.56
C ALA A 53 -9.77 22.37 19.84
N PHE A 54 -9.07 21.84 18.84
CA PHE A 54 -8.19 20.69 18.96
C PHE A 54 -6.98 21.00 19.88
N SER A 55 -6.33 22.16 19.68
CA SER A 55 -5.23 22.63 20.53
C SER A 55 -5.66 22.83 21.98
N LYS A 56 -6.84 23.46 22.20
CA LYS A 56 -7.43 23.65 23.52
C LYS A 56 -7.70 22.31 24.21
N SER A 57 -8.24 21.32 23.50
CA SER A 57 -8.54 20.00 24.09
C SER A 57 -7.29 19.25 24.56
N LEU A 58 -6.12 19.53 23.97
CA LEU A 58 -4.85 18.89 24.32
C LEU A 58 -3.97 19.75 25.21
N GLY A 59 -4.38 20.99 25.52
CA GLY A 59 -3.61 21.92 26.33
C GLY A 59 -2.29 22.35 25.71
N ARG A 60 -2.14 22.25 24.37
CA ARG A 60 -0.92 22.61 23.64
C ARG A 60 -1.26 23.23 22.30
N ASP A 61 -0.49 24.23 21.89
CA ASP A 61 -0.68 24.87 20.58
C ASP A 61 -0.20 23.93 19.46
N LEU A 62 -1.12 23.50 18.59
CA LEU A 62 -0.84 22.69 17.42
C LEU A 62 -1.01 23.45 16.11
N SER A 63 -1.18 24.77 16.17
CA SER A 63 -1.31 25.62 14.99
C SER A 63 -0.14 25.44 14.01
N PRO A 64 1.15 25.44 14.44
CA PRO A 64 2.26 25.24 13.51
C PRO A 64 2.22 23.87 12.82
N PHE A 65 1.87 22.82 13.57
CA PHE A 65 1.76 21.46 13.05
C PHE A 65 0.60 21.30 12.08
N ILE A 66 -0.55 21.89 12.36
CA ILE A 66 -1.73 21.80 11.49
C ILE A 66 -1.47 22.57 10.19
N GLN A 67 -0.94 23.79 10.30
CA GLN A 67 -0.75 24.70 9.16
C GLN A 67 0.22 24.16 8.12
N GLN A 68 1.25 23.38 8.49
CA GLN A 68 2.10 22.76 7.47
C GLN A 68 1.33 21.81 6.55
N TRP A 69 0.35 21.05 7.06
CA TRP A 69 -0.39 20.07 6.27
C TRP A 69 -1.43 20.71 5.36
N VAL A 70 -2.09 21.78 5.79
CA VAL A 70 -3.18 22.42 5.02
C VAL A 70 -2.75 23.67 4.27
N GLY A 71 -1.66 24.33 4.69
CA GLY A 71 -1.21 25.60 4.13
C GLY A 71 -0.01 25.51 3.20
N ARG A 72 0.76 24.42 3.22
CA ARG A 72 1.87 24.22 2.28
C ARG A 72 1.38 23.64 0.95
N GLU A 73 2.06 23.96 -0.13
CA GLU A 73 1.80 23.37 -1.46
C GLU A 73 2.70 22.15 -1.76
N ASP A 74 3.85 22.06 -1.08
CA ASP A 74 4.77 20.94 -1.20
C ASP A 74 4.35 19.73 -0.35
N LEU A 75 5.11 18.63 -0.50
CA LEU A 75 4.96 17.36 0.21
C LEU A 75 6.28 16.97 0.89
N PRO A 76 6.25 16.17 1.98
CA PRO A 76 7.46 15.62 2.56
C PRO A 76 8.24 14.77 1.54
N ASP A 77 9.54 15.06 1.41
CA ASP A 77 10.47 14.29 0.57
C ASP A 77 11.81 14.04 1.28
N PRO A 78 11.81 13.32 2.42
CA PRO A 78 13.02 13.08 3.19
C PRO A 78 13.95 12.06 2.51
N ILE A 79 15.25 12.29 2.64
CA ILE A 79 16.30 11.34 2.26
C ILE A 79 16.70 10.53 3.49
N ILE A 80 16.72 9.21 3.34
CA ILE A 80 16.98 8.28 4.44
C ILE A 80 18.28 7.54 4.18
N THR A 81 19.12 7.46 5.21
CA THR A 81 20.26 6.55 5.24
C THR A 81 20.22 5.76 6.54
N ALA A 82 20.78 4.55 6.54
CA ALA A 82 20.84 3.72 7.73
C ALA A 82 22.18 2.98 7.81
N SER A 83 22.65 2.76 9.03
CA SER A 83 23.83 1.98 9.32
C SER A 83 23.56 1.06 10.51
N VAL A 84 24.24 -0.08 10.55
CA VAL A 84 24.15 -1.04 11.65
C VAL A 84 25.51 -1.19 12.34
N ALA A 85 25.50 -1.30 13.66
CA ALA A 85 26.65 -1.68 14.47
C ALA A 85 26.29 -2.86 15.39
N THR A 86 27.27 -3.70 15.71
CA THR A 86 27.10 -4.72 16.76
C THR A 86 27.09 -4.06 18.13
N ALA A 87 26.16 -4.47 18.98
CA ALA A 87 26.07 -4.06 20.38
C ALA A 87 26.50 -5.21 21.31
N ALA A 88 26.54 -4.96 22.62
CA ALA A 88 26.88 -6.00 23.61
C ALA A 88 25.94 -7.22 23.51
N GLU A 89 24.66 -6.97 23.27
CA GLU A 89 23.65 -7.97 22.93
C GLU A 89 22.87 -7.47 21.72
N GLY A 90 22.90 -8.17 20.57
CA GLY A 90 22.17 -7.72 19.38
C GLY A 90 22.86 -6.61 18.57
N PHE A 91 22.07 -5.72 17.98
CA PHE A 91 22.50 -4.75 16.98
C PHE A 91 21.82 -3.39 17.16
N ASP A 92 22.57 -2.32 16.90
CA ASP A 92 22.07 -0.95 16.87
C ASP A 92 21.93 -0.47 15.43
N VAL A 93 20.70 -0.14 15.04
CA VAL A 93 20.38 0.44 13.73
C VAL A 93 20.21 1.94 13.88
N THR A 94 21.16 2.70 13.34
CA THR A 94 21.08 4.17 13.30
C THR A 94 20.48 4.59 11.97
N VAL A 95 19.32 5.24 12.03
CA VAL A 95 18.63 5.82 10.87
C VAL A 95 18.83 7.32 10.88
N LYS A 96 19.33 7.88 9.78
CA LYS A 96 19.48 9.32 9.58
C LYS A 96 18.47 9.79 8.54
N VAL A 97 17.82 10.91 8.86
CA VAL A 97 16.80 11.55 8.04
C VAL A 97 17.28 12.95 7.71
N THR A 98 17.27 13.29 6.43
CA THR A 98 17.60 14.63 5.95
C THR A 98 16.43 15.18 5.15
N GLN A 99 15.95 16.37 5.51
CA GLN A 99 14.88 17.08 4.82
C GLN A 99 15.46 18.22 4.00
N SER A 100 14.94 18.42 2.79
CA SER A 100 15.27 19.58 1.96
C SER A 100 14.25 20.71 2.18
N GLY A 101 14.69 21.96 2.01
CA GLY A 101 13.84 23.13 2.20
C GLY A 101 13.37 23.33 3.65
N LYS A 102 12.13 23.79 3.84
CA LYS A 102 11.55 23.99 5.18
C LYS A 102 11.20 22.62 5.78
N PRO A 103 11.79 22.22 6.93
CA PRO A 103 11.51 20.91 7.54
C PRO A 103 10.02 20.69 7.79
N TRP A 104 9.57 19.47 7.55
CA TRP A 104 8.27 19.00 7.99
C TRP A 104 8.39 18.44 9.40
N HIS A 105 7.38 18.68 10.25
CA HIS A 105 7.20 17.91 11.48
C HIS A 105 6.26 16.75 11.18
N PHE A 106 6.79 15.53 11.18
CA PHE A 106 6.02 14.34 10.85
C PHE A 106 6.35 13.16 11.75
N VAL A 107 5.41 12.21 11.78
CA VAL A 107 5.55 10.93 12.45
C VAL A 107 5.30 9.81 11.44
N THR A 108 6.15 8.79 11.43
CA THR A 108 6.02 7.64 10.54
C THR A 108 6.56 6.37 11.20
N PHE A 109 6.26 5.22 10.62
CA PHE A 109 6.86 3.96 11.02
C PHE A 109 7.89 3.46 10.01
N LEU A 110 9.02 3.00 10.56
CA LEU A 110 10.02 2.23 9.83
C LEU A 110 9.78 0.75 10.08
N GLU A 111 10.00 -0.08 9.06
CA GLU A 111 10.08 -1.53 9.23
C GLU A 111 11.54 -1.98 9.20
N LEU A 112 12.02 -2.51 10.33
CA LEU A 112 13.34 -3.11 10.47
C LEU A 112 13.23 -4.60 10.15
N CYS A 113 13.80 -5.03 9.03
CA CYS A 113 13.72 -6.40 8.55
C CYS A 113 14.94 -7.22 8.97
N SER A 114 14.72 -8.50 9.27
CA SER A 114 15.76 -9.50 9.52
C SER A 114 15.40 -10.82 8.84
N ALA A 115 16.30 -11.80 8.90
CA ALA A 115 16.01 -13.16 8.41
C ALA A 115 14.84 -13.83 9.17
N LYS A 116 14.63 -13.48 10.45
CA LYS A 116 13.61 -14.13 11.30
C LYS A 116 12.24 -13.43 11.27
N GLY A 117 12.17 -12.21 10.76
CA GLY A 117 10.95 -11.40 10.79
C GLY A 117 11.27 -9.91 10.71
N SER A 118 10.25 -9.09 10.90
CA SER A 118 10.38 -7.64 10.91
C SER A 118 9.76 -7.01 12.15
N LYS A 119 10.19 -5.78 12.45
CA LYS A 119 9.70 -4.99 13.57
C LYS A 119 9.41 -3.57 13.10
N PHE A 120 8.20 -3.08 13.41
CA PHE A 120 7.85 -1.69 13.18
C PHE A 120 8.35 -0.82 14.33
N VAL A 121 9.03 0.27 14.00
CA VAL A 121 9.53 1.26 14.97
C VAL A 121 9.06 2.65 14.57
N ARG A 122 8.67 3.46 15.56
CA ARG A 122 8.19 4.83 15.34
C ARG A 122 9.38 5.77 15.15
N LEU A 123 9.30 6.62 14.14
CA LEU A 123 10.18 7.74 13.88
C LEU A 123 9.39 9.05 13.92
N GLU A 124 9.90 10.05 14.61
CA GLU A 124 9.41 11.42 14.58
C GLU A 124 10.55 12.33 14.15
N MET A 125 10.25 13.26 13.25
CA MET A 125 11.23 14.19 12.68
C MET A 125 10.60 15.58 12.62
N ASP A 126 11.29 16.58 13.16
CA ASP A 126 10.90 18.00 13.17
C ASP A 126 12.05 18.94 12.78
N GLU A 127 13.27 18.43 12.65
CA GLU A 127 14.46 19.17 12.26
C GLU A 127 14.84 18.98 10.77
N ALA A 128 15.80 19.76 10.28
CA ALA A 128 16.32 19.60 8.92
C ALA A 128 17.14 18.31 8.74
N MET A 129 17.84 17.87 9.79
CA MET A 129 18.64 16.65 9.78
C MET A 129 18.66 16.06 11.19
N GLY A 130 18.40 14.77 11.31
CA GLY A 130 18.33 14.09 12.60
C GLY A 130 18.69 12.62 12.47
N SER A 131 19.01 12.00 13.60
CA SER A 131 19.31 10.57 13.66
C SER A 131 18.68 9.92 14.87
N THR A 132 18.21 8.68 14.68
CA THR A 132 17.64 7.87 15.76
C THR A 132 18.21 6.47 15.70
N THR A 133 18.60 5.92 16.86
CA THR A 133 19.15 4.57 16.97
C THR A 133 18.11 3.64 17.57
N TYR A 134 17.93 2.48 16.95
CA TYR A 134 17.01 1.43 17.39
C TYR A 134 17.79 0.16 17.69
N HIS A 135 17.58 -0.37 18.89
CA HIS A 135 18.16 -1.62 19.31
C HIS A 135 17.30 -2.82 18.89
N VAL A 136 17.92 -3.83 18.27
CA VAL A 136 17.27 -5.05 17.79
C VAL A 136 18.08 -6.29 18.12
N ALA A 137 17.40 -7.39 18.48
CA ALA A 137 18.06 -8.64 18.86
C ALA A 137 18.63 -9.39 17.64
N ASP A 138 17.89 -9.42 16.53
CA ASP A 138 18.27 -10.15 15.32
C ASP A 138 19.00 -9.24 14.34
N LYS A 139 19.96 -9.83 13.59
CA LYS A 139 20.74 -9.10 12.59
C LYS A 139 19.81 -8.45 11.56
N PRO A 140 19.77 -7.10 11.48
CA PRO A 140 18.92 -6.41 10.54
C PRO A 140 19.55 -6.48 9.15
N THR A 141 18.73 -6.73 8.14
CA THR A 141 19.14 -6.82 6.73
C THR A 141 18.68 -5.62 5.92
N ARG A 142 17.62 -4.94 6.36
CA ARG A 142 16.99 -3.85 5.61
C ARG A 142 16.18 -2.95 6.52
N VAL A 143 16.13 -1.66 6.18
CA VAL A 143 15.21 -0.67 6.75
C VAL A 143 14.27 -0.19 5.65
N ILE A 144 12.96 -0.20 5.92
CA ILE A 144 11.94 0.36 5.02
C ILE A 144 11.35 1.60 5.69
N PHE A 145 11.57 2.77 5.11
CA PHE A 145 10.99 4.03 5.55
C PHE A 145 9.52 4.15 5.12
N ASN A 146 8.71 4.81 5.95
CA ASN A 146 7.29 5.04 5.68
C ASN A 146 6.53 3.76 5.33
N ALA A 147 6.83 2.66 6.03
CA ALA A 147 6.31 1.32 5.74
C ALA A 147 4.77 1.26 5.88
N GLY A 148 4.19 2.11 6.74
CA GLY A 148 2.75 2.27 6.91
C GLY A 148 2.08 3.21 5.89
N ARG A 149 2.84 3.84 4.98
CA ARG A 149 2.38 4.98 4.15
C ARG A 149 1.76 6.10 4.99
N ASP A 150 2.38 6.42 6.13
CA ASP A 150 1.97 7.50 7.04
C ASP A 150 2.17 8.90 6.43
N LEU A 151 3.07 9.02 5.46
CA LEU A 151 3.40 10.28 4.77
C LEU A 151 2.95 10.27 3.31
N PRO A 152 2.40 11.39 2.80
CA PRO A 152 2.11 11.59 1.38
C PRO A 152 3.40 11.93 0.64
N THR A 153 4.25 10.93 0.42
CA THR A 153 5.44 11.08 -0.42
C THR A 153 5.09 10.82 -1.88
N ARG A 154 5.94 11.24 -2.81
CA ARG A 154 5.87 10.73 -4.19
C ARG A 154 6.02 9.20 -4.17
N GLN A 155 5.16 8.51 -4.92
CA GLN A 155 5.11 7.06 -5.03
C GLN A 155 5.22 6.65 -6.50
N GLU A 156 6.00 5.62 -6.78
CA GLU A 156 6.06 4.93 -8.07
C GLU A 156 4.85 4.02 -8.24
N ASN A 157 4.38 3.39 -7.16
CA ASN A 157 3.16 2.59 -7.16
C ASN A 157 2.13 3.13 -6.13
N PRO A 158 1.21 4.02 -6.53
CA PRO A 158 0.21 4.54 -5.62
C PRO A 158 -0.93 3.55 -5.32
N TYR A 159 -1.07 2.49 -6.10
CA TYR A 159 -2.25 1.63 -6.10
C TYR A 159 -2.30 0.65 -4.92
N THR A 160 -3.53 0.32 -4.54
CA THR A 160 -3.89 -0.64 -3.50
C THR A 160 -4.99 -1.56 -4.02
N LEU A 161 -5.14 -2.75 -3.46
CA LEU A 161 -6.17 -3.71 -3.89
C LEU A 161 -7.60 -3.11 -3.87
N PRO A 162 -8.01 -2.27 -2.90
CA PRO A 162 -9.31 -1.61 -2.90
C PRO A 162 -9.52 -0.60 -4.03
N ASN A 163 -8.45 -0.06 -4.65
CA ASN A 163 -8.60 0.87 -5.78
C ASN A 163 -9.27 0.22 -7.00
N LEU A 164 -9.39 -1.12 -7.04
CA LEU A 164 -10.13 -1.84 -8.07
C LEU A 164 -11.57 -1.33 -8.20
N LEU A 165 -12.10 -0.81 -7.10
CA LEU A 165 -13.48 -0.37 -7.00
C LEU A 165 -13.67 1.10 -7.40
N ASP A 166 -12.59 1.88 -7.52
CA ASP A 166 -12.67 3.31 -7.84
C ASP A 166 -13.05 3.55 -9.32
N ASP A 167 -12.64 2.66 -10.22
CA ASP A 167 -12.91 2.73 -11.67
C ASP A 167 -13.39 1.35 -12.21
N PHE A 168 -14.28 0.73 -11.45
CA PHE A 168 -14.70 -0.66 -11.67
C PHE A 168 -15.30 -0.91 -13.06
N ASP A 169 -16.03 0.07 -13.60
CA ASP A 169 -16.64 0.01 -14.94
C ASP A 169 -15.60 -0.01 -16.09
N HIS A 170 -14.39 0.50 -15.83
CA HIS A 170 -13.25 0.47 -16.76
C HIS A 170 -12.29 -0.71 -16.50
N THR A 171 -12.74 -1.73 -15.78
CA THR A 171 -11.95 -2.95 -15.52
C THR A 171 -12.13 -4.01 -16.60
N LEU A 172 -11.12 -4.85 -16.82
CA LEU A 172 -11.17 -6.07 -17.62
C LEU A 172 -10.63 -7.26 -16.81
N TYR A 173 -11.45 -8.29 -16.65
CA TYR A 173 -11.05 -9.56 -16.02
C TYR A 173 -10.48 -10.47 -17.10
N VAL A 174 -9.26 -10.98 -16.88
CA VAL A 174 -8.52 -11.81 -17.85
C VAL A 174 -8.19 -13.16 -17.24
N PHE A 175 -8.74 -14.22 -17.82
CA PHE A 175 -8.47 -15.60 -17.42
C PHE A 175 -7.54 -16.30 -18.39
N GLY A 176 -6.71 -17.21 -17.87
CA GLY A 176 -5.74 -17.94 -18.68
C GLY A 176 -6.35 -19.06 -19.50
N THR A 177 -5.92 -19.20 -20.76
CA THR A 177 -6.39 -20.26 -21.68
C THR A 177 -5.38 -21.39 -21.91
N SER A 178 -4.19 -21.32 -21.31
CA SER A 178 -3.13 -22.32 -21.58
C SER A 178 -3.39 -23.67 -20.92
N ARG A 179 -4.15 -23.70 -19.82
CA ARG A 179 -4.60 -24.92 -19.11
C ARG A 179 -5.93 -24.68 -18.41
N ALA A 180 -6.73 -25.75 -18.24
CA ALA A 180 -7.96 -25.74 -17.42
C ALA A 180 -8.92 -24.56 -17.72
N VAL A 181 -9.13 -24.27 -19.00
CA VAL A 181 -9.83 -23.07 -19.51
C VAL A 181 -11.17 -22.81 -18.81
N GLU A 182 -12.04 -23.81 -18.73
CA GLU A 182 -13.36 -23.65 -18.11
C GLU A 182 -13.27 -23.35 -16.61
N ALA A 183 -12.33 -23.96 -15.89
CA ALA A 183 -12.13 -23.67 -14.47
C ALA A 183 -11.65 -22.22 -14.27
N ASN A 184 -10.74 -21.74 -15.12
CA ASN A 184 -10.24 -20.36 -15.05
C ASN A 184 -11.32 -19.34 -15.44
N ARG A 185 -12.13 -19.66 -16.45
CA ARG A 185 -13.29 -18.86 -16.85
C ARG A 185 -14.31 -18.75 -15.71
N SER A 186 -14.70 -19.87 -15.11
CA SER A 186 -15.65 -19.88 -13.98
C SER A 186 -15.12 -19.10 -12.78
N LEU A 187 -13.84 -19.24 -12.46
CA LEU A 187 -13.20 -18.48 -11.39
C LEU A 187 -13.29 -16.96 -11.63
N ALA A 188 -12.92 -16.50 -12.83
CA ALA A 188 -12.94 -15.08 -13.17
C ALA A 188 -14.36 -14.50 -13.15
N ILE A 189 -15.35 -15.24 -13.66
CA ILE A 189 -16.77 -14.86 -13.60
C ILE A 189 -17.25 -14.76 -12.14
N ASN A 190 -17.00 -15.79 -11.33
CA ASN A 190 -17.43 -15.79 -9.93
C ASN A 190 -16.79 -14.66 -9.12
N CYS A 191 -15.50 -14.38 -9.36
CA CYS A 191 -14.80 -13.28 -8.72
C CYS A 191 -15.39 -11.92 -9.14
N ARG A 192 -15.64 -11.72 -10.44
CA ARG A 192 -16.29 -10.50 -10.94
C ARG A 192 -17.67 -10.31 -10.33
N ASP A 193 -18.51 -11.34 -10.34
CA ASP A 193 -19.90 -11.26 -9.87
C ASP A 193 -19.94 -10.95 -8.37
N LEU A 194 -19.06 -11.59 -7.59
CA LEU A 194 -18.88 -11.29 -6.17
C LEU A 194 -18.51 -9.81 -5.93
N MET A 195 -17.61 -9.26 -6.74
CA MET A 195 -17.21 -7.85 -6.64
C MET A 195 -18.33 -6.89 -7.07
N ALA A 196 -19.08 -7.25 -8.10
CA ALA A 196 -20.21 -6.47 -8.60
C ALA A 196 -21.36 -6.40 -7.58
N ASP A 197 -21.70 -7.53 -6.95
CA ASP A 197 -22.72 -7.64 -5.90
C ASP A 197 -22.38 -6.80 -4.67
N ALA A 198 -21.09 -6.59 -4.40
CA ALA A 198 -20.63 -5.84 -3.25
C ALA A 198 -20.73 -4.30 -3.42
N PHE A 199 -20.87 -3.77 -4.64
CA PHE A 199 -20.71 -2.33 -4.90
C PHE A 199 -21.78 -1.67 -5.77
N THR A 200 -21.94 -2.03 -7.05
CA THR A 200 -22.68 -1.17 -8.00
C THR A 200 -23.51 -1.89 -9.06
N GLU A 201 -23.66 -3.22 -9.01
CA GLU A 201 -24.39 -4.01 -10.02
C GLU A 201 -23.87 -3.85 -11.48
N ILE A 202 -22.67 -3.29 -11.66
CA ILE A 202 -21.99 -3.23 -12.96
C ILE A 202 -21.21 -4.53 -13.16
N LEU A 203 -21.30 -5.13 -14.34
CA LEU A 203 -20.55 -6.33 -14.70
C LEU A 203 -19.45 -6.00 -15.72
N PRO A 204 -18.19 -5.81 -15.29
CA PRO A 204 -17.06 -5.64 -16.19
C PRO A 204 -16.88 -6.83 -17.15
N PRO A 205 -16.29 -6.62 -18.34
CA PRO A 205 -16.00 -7.71 -19.26
C PRO A 205 -15.04 -8.74 -18.65
N VAL A 206 -15.25 -10.00 -19.01
CA VAL A 206 -14.35 -11.13 -18.75
C VAL A 206 -13.89 -11.67 -20.10
N LYS A 207 -12.58 -11.72 -20.34
CA LYS A 207 -11.99 -12.19 -21.60
C LYS A 207 -10.94 -13.28 -21.37
N PRO A 208 -10.80 -14.22 -22.33
CA PRO A 208 -9.62 -15.08 -22.39
C PRO A 208 -8.38 -14.23 -22.69
N ASP A 209 -7.26 -14.56 -22.06
CA ASP A 209 -5.94 -13.93 -22.25
C ASP A 209 -5.51 -13.81 -23.72
N ALA A 210 -5.80 -14.81 -24.55
CA ALA A 210 -5.44 -14.84 -25.97
C ALA A 210 -6.23 -13.85 -26.85
N GLU A 211 -7.36 -13.31 -26.37
CA GLU A 211 -8.22 -12.37 -27.13
C GLU A 211 -8.12 -10.92 -26.62
N VAL A 212 -7.28 -10.65 -25.62
CA VAL A 212 -7.08 -9.30 -25.10
C VAL A 212 -6.25 -8.48 -26.10
N THR A 213 -6.76 -7.34 -26.52
CA THR A 213 -6.06 -6.47 -27.48
C THR A 213 -5.13 -5.48 -26.78
N ASP A 214 -4.12 -4.98 -27.50
CA ASP A 214 -3.20 -3.95 -26.96
C ASP A 214 -3.95 -2.66 -26.57
N GLU A 215 -5.03 -2.31 -27.27
CA GLU A 215 -5.90 -1.18 -26.92
C GLU A 215 -6.58 -1.39 -25.56
N GLU A 216 -7.07 -2.61 -25.28
CA GLU A 216 -7.66 -2.95 -23.99
C GLU A 216 -6.61 -2.96 -22.88
N LEU A 217 -5.40 -3.46 -23.16
CA LEU A 217 -4.28 -3.42 -22.22
C LEU A 217 -3.92 -1.98 -21.82
N ALA A 218 -3.97 -1.03 -22.75
CA ALA A 218 -3.62 0.37 -22.47
C ALA A 218 -4.76 1.20 -21.85
N SER A 219 -6.02 0.89 -22.16
CA SER A 219 -7.17 1.74 -21.79
C SER A 219 -7.85 1.34 -20.47
N ARG A 220 -7.62 0.13 -19.96
CA ARG A 220 -8.36 -0.47 -18.83
C ARG A 220 -7.48 -0.81 -17.63
N ASP A 221 -8.14 -0.93 -16.48
CA ASP A 221 -7.61 -1.65 -15.34
C ASP A 221 -7.73 -3.16 -15.60
N LEU A 222 -6.72 -3.93 -15.23
CA LEU A 222 -6.62 -5.36 -15.56
C LEU A 222 -6.70 -6.20 -14.28
N VAL A 223 -7.61 -7.16 -14.23
CA VAL A 223 -7.62 -8.21 -13.20
C VAL A 223 -7.15 -9.50 -13.85
N VAL A 224 -5.95 -9.95 -13.50
CA VAL A 224 -5.29 -11.10 -14.13
C VAL A 224 -5.18 -12.24 -13.12
N PHE A 225 -5.65 -13.42 -13.52
CA PHE A 225 -5.65 -14.63 -12.69
C PHE A 225 -4.63 -15.66 -13.15
N GLY A 226 -4.02 -16.35 -12.19
CA GLY A 226 -3.17 -17.53 -12.41
C GLY A 226 -1.68 -17.23 -12.47
N GLY A 227 -0.90 -18.23 -12.90
CA GLY A 227 0.54 -18.09 -13.17
C GLY A 227 0.87 -17.99 -14.66
N PRO A 228 2.13 -17.66 -15.04
CA PRO A 228 2.58 -17.63 -16.44
C PRO A 228 2.36 -18.94 -17.22
N GLU A 229 2.31 -20.10 -16.54
CA GLU A 229 2.00 -21.38 -17.19
C GLU A 229 0.52 -21.55 -17.58
N GLU A 230 -0.37 -20.75 -16.99
CA GLU A 230 -1.82 -20.83 -17.18
C GLU A 230 -2.35 -19.65 -17.99
N ASN A 231 -1.74 -18.47 -17.81
CA ASN A 231 -2.14 -17.20 -18.40
C ASN A 231 -1.00 -16.62 -19.26
N SER A 232 -1.19 -16.67 -20.58
CA SER A 232 -0.27 -16.19 -21.60
C SER A 232 -0.06 -14.68 -21.57
N LEU A 233 -1.06 -13.89 -21.14
CA LEU A 233 -0.89 -12.46 -20.92
C LEU A 233 0.09 -12.22 -19.77
N LEU A 234 -0.04 -12.96 -18.66
CA LEU A 234 0.92 -12.86 -17.56
C LEU A 234 2.31 -13.33 -17.99
N ALA A 235 2.41 -14.38 -18.80
CA ALA A 235 3.68 -14.81 -19.38
C ALA A 235 4.34 -13.70 -20.21
N ARG A 236 3.58 -13.04 -21.10
CA ARG A 236 4.02 -11.87 -21.86
C ARG A 236 4.50 -10.74 -20.95
N ILE A 237 3.70 -10.36 -19.96
CA ILE A 237 4.04 -9.30 -19.00
C ILE A 237 5.35 -9.62 -18.28
N THR A 238 5.52 -10.86 -17.79
CA THR A 238 6.75 -11.25 -17.06
C THR A 238 8.00 -11.32 -17.95
N ALA A 239 7.83 -11.52 -19.26
CA ALA A 239 8.93 -11.53 -20.22
C ALA A 239 9.33 -10.11 -20.65
N GLU A 240 8.35 -9.21 -20.80
CA GLU A 240 8.55 -7.85 -21.30
C GLU A 240 8.84 -6.83 -20.18
N HIS A 241 8.40 -7.10 -18.95
CA HIS A 241 8.43 -6.13 -17.84
C HIS A 241 8.96 -6.73 -16.53
N LYS A 242 9.59 -5.88 -15.71
CA LYS A 242 10.06 -6.26 -14.37
C LYS A 242 8.91 -6.18 -13.37
N LEU A 243 8.37 -7.33 -12.97
CA LEU A 243 7.43 -7.45 -11.86
C LEU A 243 8.18 -7.67 -10.52
N PRO A 244 7.60 -7.27 -9.38
CA PRO A 244 8.15 -7.55 -8.05
C PRO A 244 7.99 -9.02 -7.62
N VAL A 245 7.45 -9.87 -8.50
CA VAL A 245 7.20 -11.30 -8.30
C VAL A 245 7.94 -12.08 -9.37
N THR A 246 8.66 -13.13 -8.96
CA THR A 246 9.30 -14.07 -9.89
C THR A 246 8.58 -15.41 -9.82
N PHE A 247 8.21 -15.97 -10.96
CA PHE A 247 7.50 -17.24 -11.03
C PHE A 247 8.45 -18.39 -11.35
N GLY A 248 8.12 -19.57 -10.82
CA GLY A 248 8.72 -20.84 -11.22
C GLY A 248 7.69 -21.96 -11.12
N LYS A 249 8.14 -23.19 -11.41
CA LYS A 249 7.23 -24.34 -11.42
C LYS A 249 6.76 -24.68 -10.01
N GLY A 250 5.49 -24.37 -9.71
CA GLY A 250 4.85 -24.63 -8.41
C GLY A 250 5.35 -23.73 -7.27
N PHE A 251 6.00 -22.60 -7.58
CA PHE A 251 6.39 -21.61 -6.60
C PHE A 251 6.39 -20.20 -7.18
N PHE A 252 6.31 -19.20 -6.30
CA PHE A 252 6.64 -17.81 -6.62
C PHE A 252 7.61 -17.24 -5.59
N ARG A 253 8.38 -16.23 -5.98
CA ARG A 253 9.24 -15.46 -5.10
C ARG A 253 8.73 -14.04 -5.01
N PHE A 254 8.58 -13.56 -3.79
CA PHE A 254 8.12 -12.20 -3.50
C PHE A 254 8.89 -11.67 -2.28
N GLN A 255 9.37 -10.42 -2.38
CA GLN A 255 10.17 -9.77 -1.32
C GLN A 255 11.34 -10.62 -0.80
N GLY A 256 12.06 -11.31 -1.70
CA GLY A 256 13.21 -12.13 -1.36
C GLY A 256 12.89 -13.47 -0.68
N ARG A 257 11.61 -13.80 -0.48
CA ARG A 257 11.16 -15.09 0.06
C ARG A 257 10.57 -15.98 -1.03
N THR A 258 10.79 -17.29 -0.92
CA THR A 258 10.20 -18.29 -1.83
C THR A 258 8.97 -18.91 -1.17
N TYR A 259 7.86 -18.94 -1.90
CA TYR A 259 6.57 -19.51 -1.51
C TYR A 259 6.27 -20.69 -2.41
N GLY A 260 6.37 -21.91 -1.88
CA GLY A 260 6.29 -23.16 -2.64
C GLY A 260 5.22 -24.14 -2.15
N SER A 261 4.39 -23.75 -1.17
CA SER A 261 3.24 -24.55 -0.79
C SER A 261 2.14 -24.42 -1.83
N SER A 262 1.37 -25.48 -2.09
CA SER A 262 0.17 -25.42 -2.95
C SER A 262 -0.90 -24.46 -2.41
N TRP A 263 -0.82 -24.12 -1.13
CA TRP A 263 -1.68 -23.18 -0.43
C TRP A 263 -1.10 -21.77 -0.37
N ASP A 264 0.07 -21.50 -0.95
CA ASP A 264 0.58 -20.14 -0.97
C ASP A 264 -0.04 -19.38 -2.16
N GLY A 265 -0.53 -18.18 -1.88
CA GLY A 265 -1.13 -17.28 -2.84
C GLY A 265 -0.71 -15.82 -2.63
N LEU A 266 -0.84 -15.01 -3.67
CA LEU A 266 -0.52 -13.58 -3.67
C LEU A 266 -1.56 -12.80 -4.48
N ALA A 267 -2.15 -11.79 -3.84
CA ALA A 267 -2.86 -10.70 -4.52
C ALA A 267 -2.00 -9.43 -4.45
N ILE A 268 -1.81 -8.75 -5.57
CA ILE A 268 -1.00 -7.52 -5.62
C ILE A 268 -1.55 -6.52 -6.64
N ALA A 269 -1.59 -5.24 -6.26
CA ALA A 269 -1.90 -4.12 -7.13
C ALA A 269 -0.60 -3.45 -7.62
N LEU A 270 -0.45 -3.32 -8.93
CA LEU A 270 0.72 -2.78 -9.61
C LEU A 270 0.29 -1.72 -10.64
N PRO A 271 1.16 -0.76 -11.00
CA PRO A 271 0.92 0.05 -12.19
C PRO A 271 0.82 -0.87 -13.41
N ASN A 272 -0.17 -0.65 -14.27
CA ASN A 272 -0.32 -1.42 -15.48
C ASN A 272 0.91 -1.18 -16.39
N PRO A 273 1.64 -2.23 -16.80
CA PRO A 273 2.85 -2.10 -17.61
C PRO A 273 2.65 -1.40 -18.96
N TYR A 274 1.42 -1.45 -19.50
CA TYR A 274 1.06 -0.84 -20.78
C TYR A 274 0.54 0.61 -20.62
N ASN A 275 0.11 0.98 -19.41
CA ASN A 275 -0.27 2.35 -19.07
C ASN A 275 -0.18 2.57 -17.54
N PRO A 276 0.86 3.26 -17.04
CA PRO A 276 1.05 3.46 -15.60
C PRO A 276 -0.03 4.30 -14.89
N ARG A 277 -0.98 4.89 -15.62
CA ARG A 277 -2.18 5.55 -15.05
C ARG A 277 -3.33 4.57 -14.77
N ARG A 278 -3.20 3.32 -15.20
CA ARG A 278 -4.12 2.20 -14.95
C ARG A 278 -3.46 1.19 -14.01
N THR A 279 -4.26 0.27 -13.50
CA THR A 279 -3.83 -0.70 -12.49
C THR A 279 -3.86 -2.13 -13.03
N LEU A 280 -2.86 -2.92 -12.67
CA LEU A 280 -2.84 -4.37 -12.79
C LEU A 280 -3.08 -4.98 -11.40
N TYR A 281 -4.22 -5.63 -11.22
CA TYR A 281 -4.55 -6.47 -10.08
C TYR A 281 -4.22 -7.92 -10.42
N LEU A 282 -3.13 -8.42 -9.86
CA LEU A 282 -2.66 -9.78 -10.10
C LEU A 282 -3.06 -10.69 -8.93
N TYR A 283 -3.85 -11.72 -9.23
CA TYR A 283 -4.18 -12.82 -8.33
C TYR A 283 -3.49 -14.08 -8.81
N THR A 284 -2.50 -14.55 -8.06
CA THR A 284 -1.67 -15.70 -8.44
C THR A 284 -1.47 -16.64 -7.27
N ALA A 285 -1.41 -17.94 -7.54
CA ALA A 285 -1.26 -18.96 -6.51
C ALA A 285 -0.58 -20.21 -7.08
N ASN A 286 -0.02 -21.04 -6.19
CA ASN A 286 0.61 -22.29 -6.57
C ASN A 286 -0.39 -23.43 -6.87
N SER A 287 -1.69 -23.19 -6.66
CA SER A 287 -2.76 -24.11 -7.06
C SER A 287 -4.05 -23.37 -7.40
N ARG A 288 -4.89 -23.99 -8.24
CA ARG A 288 -6.23 -23.47 -8.57
C ARG A 288 -7.16 -23.42 -7.35
N LEU A 289 -6.99 -24.35 -6.41
CA LEU A 289 -7.78 -24.37 -5.18
C LEU A 289 -7.46 -23.15 -4.31
N GLU A 290 -6.17 -22.82 -4.18
CA GLU A 290 -5.74 -21.61 -3.47
C GLU A 290 -6.22 -20.34 -4.17
N LEU A 291 -6.14 -20.31 -5.50
CA LEU A 291 -6.65 -19.19 -6.28
C LEU A 291 -8.16 -18.96 -6.06
N TRP A 292 -8.94 -20.04 -5.93
CA TRP A 292 -10.34 -19.95 -5.50
C TRP A 292 -10.48 -19.47 -4.05
N HIS A 293 -9.68 -19.99 -3.11
CA HIS A 293 -9.71 -19.55 -1.71
C HIS A 293 -9.45 -18.06 -1.52
N MET A 294 -8.54 -17.45 -2.29
CA MET A 294 -8.29 -16.01 -2.17
C MET A 294 -9.35 -15.13 -2.86
N THR A 295 -10.14 -15.68 -3.81
CA THR A 295 -11.06 -14.89 -4.66
C THR A 295 -12.56 -15.13 -4.38
N HIS A 296 -12.91 -16.20 -3.66
CA HIS A 296 -14.32 -16.54 -3.37
C HIS A 296 -14.98 -15.68 -2.28
N THR A 297 -14.23 -14.83 -1.58
CA THR A 297 -14.75 -13.92 -0.56
C THR A 297 -14.15 -12.52 -0.75
N PHE A 298 -15.01 -11.50 -0.77
CA PHE A 298 -14.54 -10.12 -0.85
C PHE A 298 -13.95 -9.67 0.50
N GLN A 299 -12.66 -9.32 0.49
CA GLN A 299 -11.95 -8.86 1.67
C GLN A 299 -11.73 -7.35 1.62
N ARG A 300 -12.28 -6.63 2.61
CA ARG A 300 -12.12 -5.18 2.74
C ARG A 300 -10.81 -4.81 3.45
N GLY A 301 -10.26 -3.65 3.13
CA GLY A 301 -9.10 -3.10 3.84
C GLY A 301 -7.79 -3.83 3.58
N LEU A 302 -7.66 -4.47 2.41
CA LEU A 302 -6.37 -4.95 1.94
C LEU A 302 -5.51 -3.76 1.46
N PRO A 303 -4.19 -3.78 1.68
CA PRO A 303 -3.27 -2.72 1.24
C PRO A 303 -2.81 -2.97 -0.22
N GLY A 304 -1.55 -2.65 -0.55
CA GLY A 304 -0.97 -2.86 -1.88
C GLY A 304 -0.84 -4.33 -2.29
N TRP A 305 -0.61 -5.22 -1.32
CA TRP A 305 -0.49 -6.65 -1.55
C TRP A 305 -0.98 -7.46 -0.34
N ALA A 306 -1.36 -8.70 -0.58
CA ALA A 306 -1.76 -9.67 0.43
C ALA A 306 -1.26 -11.07 0.06
N LEU A 307 -0.54 -11.70 0.98
CA LEU A 307 -0.13 -13.09 0.91
C LEU A 307 -1.17 -13.95 1.60
N TYR A 308 -1.56 -15.02 0.93
CA TYR A 308 -2.59 -15.96 1.37
C TYR A 308 -1.98 -17.29 1.76
N ARG A 309 -2.63 -17.92 2.74
CA ARG A 309 -2.48 -19.34 3.04
C ARG A 309 -3.86 -19.95 3.23
N GLY A 310 -4.42 -20.56 2.20
CA GLY A 310 -5.83 -20.93 2.20
C GLY A 310 -6.71 -19.67 2.13
N ALA A 311 -7.78 -19.66 2.92
CA ALA A 311 -8.70 -18.51 2.98
C ALA A 311 -8.15 -17.32 3.80
N GLU A 312 -7.07 -17.51 4.55
CA GLU A 312 -6.53 -16.51 5.47
C GLU A 312 -5.41 -15.68 4.86
N THR A 313 -5.40 -14.38 5.18
CA THR A 313 -4.28 -13.49 4.84
C THR A 313 -3.13 -13.70 5.84
N ALA A 314 -2.08 -14.40 5.41
CA ALA A 314 -0.90 -14.67 6.23
C ALA A 314 -0.04 -13.41 6.46
N ALA A 315 0.01 -12.52 5.48
CA ALA A 315 0.69 -11.22 5.60
C ALA A 315 0.12 -10.23 4.58
N LYS A 316 0.21 -8.94 4.86
CA LYS A 316 -0.22 -7.88 3.93
C LYS A 316 0.55 -6.60 4.18
N GLY A 317 0.70 -5.78 3.16
CA GLY A 317 1.41 -4.50 3.28
C GLY A 317 1.36 -3.67 2.01
N PHE A 318 2.15 -2.60 2.01
CA PHE A 318 2.33 -1.76 0.84
C PHE A 318 3.61 -2.14 0.10
N GLN A 319 3.65 -1.89 -1.21
CA GLN A 319 4.90 -1.99 -1.95
C GLN A 319 5.85 -0.91 -1.42
N ALA A 320 7.04 -1.32 -1.01
CA ALA A 320 8.08 -0.38 -0.60
C ALA A 320 8.64 0.33 -1.83
N GLU A 321 8.78 1.65 -1.73
CA GLU A 321 9.43 2.48 -2.76
C GLU A 321 10.95 2.25 -2.69
N GLU A 322 11.63 2.06 -3.83
CA GLU A 322 13.07 1.75 -3.83
C GLU A 322 13.87 2.80 -3.05
N ARG A 323 13.52 4.09 -3.19
CA ARG A 323 14.12 5.21 -2.46
C ARG A 323 13.91 5.20 -0.94
N HIS A 324 12.93 4.44 -0.45
CA HIS A 324 12.65 4.27 0.97
C HIS A 324 13.25 2.99 1.55
N VAL A 325 13.87 2.16 0.71
CA VAL A 325 14.52 0.93 1.13
C VAL A 325 16.01 1.17 1.27
N VAL A 326 16.54 0.93 2.48
CA VAL A 326 17.98 0.91 2.74
C VAL A 326 18.39 -0.52 3.08
N ASP A 327 19.05 -1.20 2.15
CA ASP A 327 19.69 -2.47 2.42
C ASP A 327 20.93 -2.23 3.31
N LEU A 328 21.00 -2.96 4.42
CA LEU A 328 22.12 -2.87 5.34
C LEU A 328 23.18 -3.87 4.86
N GLN A 329 24.36 -3.37 4.53
CA GLN A 329 25.48 -4.23 4.13
C GLN A 329 25.85 -5.23 5.26
N PRO A 330 26.34 -6.43 4.90
CA PRO A 330 26.65 -7.49 5.85
C PRO A 330 27.61 -7.09 6.97
#